data_AF-A0A9X3J5G6-F1
#
_entry.id   AF-A0A9X3J5G6-F1
#
_cell.length_a   1.000
_cell.length_b   1.000
_cell.length_c   1.000
_cell.angle_alpha   90.00
_cell.angle_beta   90.00
_cell.angle_gamma   90.00
#
_symmetry.space_group_name_H-M   'P 1'
#
loop_
_entity.id
_entity.type
_entity.pdbx_description
1 polymer ?
#
loop_
_entity_poly.entity_id
_entity_poly.type
_entity_poly.pdbx_seq_one_letter_code
_entity_poly.pdbx_strand_id
1 'polypeptide(L)'
;MIKKINLIFVAILFIAQQGMGQEWLVPEDQKTLKNPTEYNLSNVKKGKDLYLTNCKSCHGDAGKNNGLPLVPPPPDVTSDIMQANTEGELFYKITNGRGGMPQFGSTISEDDRWRLVNYIRNYNPANEPVLVEAPPQKAKLLASVNETEKKVEVFAEVEGNDGKFLVLANASVSISAKKAFGNLPIGEVLTNAEGRAEYAIPKDLIGDEQGLVNVVVSLGEGFVTDPVILDAAKVGQPKQVPKLIKKEVLWSTNENVQTWLLLSYLGAVGGAWLAIAYVVFQIFKIWRVGKQQE
;
A
#
# COMPACT_ATOMS: atom_id res chain seq x y z
N MET A 1 -7.62 43.43 -63.39
CA MET A 1 -6.77 43.53 -62.18
C MET A 1 -7.37 42.89 -60.93
N ILE A 2 -8.69 42.87 -60.75
CA ILE A 2 -9.36 42.39 -59.52
C ILE A 2 -9.17 40.88 -59.25
N LYS A 3 -9.09 40.02 -60.29
CA LYS A 3 -8.87 38.57 -60.11
C LYS A 3 -7.48 38.18 -59.58
N LYS A 4 -6.43 38.98 -59.84
CA LYS A 4 -5.07 38.71 -59.32
C LYS A 4 -4.93 39.10 -57.84
N ILE A 5 -5.69 40.09 -57.38
CA ILE A 5 -5.70 40.55 -55.97
C ILE A 5 -6.34 39.50 -55.07
N ASN A 6 -7.45 38.88 -55.48
CA ASN A 6 -8.08 37.80 -54.70
C ASN A 6 -7.22 36.53 -54.62
N LEU A 7 -6.44 36.22 -55.65
CA LEU A 7 -5.54 35.05 -55.63
C LEU A 7 -4.36 35.28 -54.68
N ILE A 8 -3.84 36.51 -54.61
CA ILE A 8 -2.77 36.89 -53.68
C ILE A 8 -3.30 36.91 -52.24
N PHE A 9 -4.52 37.39 -52.00
CA PHE A 9 -5.11 37.38 -50.66
C PHE A 9 -5.39 35.96 -50.15
N VAL A 10 -5.85 35.05 -51.01
CA VAL A 10 -6.05 33.63 -50.66
C VAL A 10 -4.71 32.92 -50.41
N ALA A 11 -3.66 33.22 -51.19
CA ALA A 11 -2.32 32.68 -50.95
C ALA A 11 -1.70 33.19 -49.63
N ILE A 12 -1.89 34.47 -49.30
CA ILE A 12 -1.42 35.06 -48.02
C ILE A 12 -2.19 34.45 -46.84
N LEU A 13 -3.50 34.18 -46.98
CA LEU A 13 -4.30 33.50 -45.96
C LEU A 13 -3.87 32.04 -45.75
N PHE A 14 -3.42 31.36 -46.81
CA PHE A 14 -2.91 29.99 -46.74
C PHE A 14 -1.51 29.91 -46.10
N ILE A 15 -0.65 30.91 -46.34
CA ILE A 15 0.66 31.03 -45.68
C ILE A 15 0.47 31.33 -44.18
N ALA A 16 -0.54 32.11 -43.81
CA ALA A 16 -0.86 32.40 -42.41
C ALA A 16 -1.44 31.19 -41.63
N GLN A 17 -1.93 30.15 -42.32
CA GLN A 17 -2.44 28.91 -41.71
C GLN A 17 -1.40 27.80 -41.59
N GLN A 18 -0.18 27.99 -42.10
CA GLN A 18 0.95 27.16 -41.71
C GLN A 18 1.31 27.56 -40.28
N GLY A 19 0.58 27.01 -39.31
CA GLY A 19 0.94 27.06 -37.90
C GLY A 19 2.36 26.52 -37.80
N MET A 20 3.33 27.43 -37.76
CA MET A 20 4.73 27.10 -37.54
C MET A 20 4.77 26.35 -36.22
N GLY A 21 4.92 25.02 -36.31
CA GLY A 21 5.33 24.22 -35.18
C GLY A 21 6.55 24.91 -34.61
N GLN A 22 6.39 25.45 -33.40
CA GLN A 22 7.36 26.35 -32.80
C GLN A 22 8.67 25.58 -32.58
N GLU A 23 9.66 25.79 -33.45
CA GLU A 23 10.92 25.06 -33.45
C GLU A 23 11.70 25.30 -32.15
N TRP A 24 11.96 24.22 -31.39
CA TRP A 24 12.68 24.26 -30.11
C TRP A 24 14.10 24.81 -30.27
N LEU A 25 14.33 26.06 -29.83
CA LEU A 25 15.65 26.66 -29.77
C LEU A 25 16.26 26.31 -28.41
N VAL A 26 17.03 25.23 -28.36
CA VAL A 26 17.79 24.84 -27.17
C VAL A 26 19.19 25.47 -27.26
N PRO A 27 19.65 26.22 -26.25
CA PRO A 27 21.01 26.75 -26.21
C PRO A 27 22.08 25.65 -26.31
N GLU A 28 23.18 25.91 -27.02
CA GLU A 28 24.23 24.90 -27.27
C GLU A 28 24.88 24.37 -25.99
N ASP A 29 25.04 25.21 -24.96
CA ASP A 29 25.53 24.79 -23.65
C ASP A 29 24.63 23.71 -23.03
N GLN A 30 23.32 23.86 -23.16
CA GLN A 30 22.33 22.92 -22.65
C GLN A 30 22.34 21.60 -23.41
N LYS A 31 22.57 21.62 -24.74
CA LYS A 31 22.61 20.40 -25.56
C LYS A 31 23.71 19.44 -25.14
N THR A 32 24.82 19.97 -24.60
CA THR A 32 25.99 19.17 -24.18
C THR A 32 25.83 18.54 -22.80
N LEU A 33 24.80 18.92 -22.04
CA LEU A 33 24.55 18.35 -20.72
C LEU A 33 24.29 16.84 -20.82
N LYS A 34 24.90 16.12 -19.88
CA LYS A 34 24.74 14.69 -19.70
C LYS A 34 23.94 14.42 -18.45
N ASN A 35 23.18 13.34 -18.48
CA ASN A 35 22.41 12.92 -17.33
C ASN A 35 23.36 12.54 -16.17
N PRO A 36 23.32 13.24 -15.01
CA PRO A 36 24.13 12.88 -13.85
C PRO A 36 23.58 11.64 -13.12
N THR A 37 22.33 11.26 -13.35
CA THR A 37 21.73 10.07 -12.75
C THR A 37 22.07 8.82 -13.57
N GLU A 38 22.46 7.74 -12.90
CA GLU A 38 22.79 6.48 -13.57
C GLU A 38 21.62 5.94 -14.41
N TYR A 39 21.95 5.46 -15.60
CA TYR A 39 21.01 4.72 -16.45
C TYR A 39 20.84 3.29 -15.93
N ASN A 40 19.95 3.13 -14.96
CA ASN A 40 19.62 1.85 -14.33
C ASN A 40 18.10 1.68 -14.16
N LEU A 41 17.66 0.46 -13.87
CA LEU A 41 16.25 0.11 -13.79
C LEU A 41 15.48 0.90 -12.72
N SER A 42 16.12 1.22 -11.59
CA SER A 42 15.51 2.00 -10.51
C SER A 42 15.18 3.43 -10.97
N ASN A 43 16.14 4.11 -11.60
CA ASN A 43 15.94 5.47 -12.11
C ASN A 43 14.95 5.50 -13.28
N VAL A 44 14.97 4.48 -14.16
CA VAL A 44 13.98 4.33 -15.24
C VAL A 44 12.58 4.10 -14.68
N LYS A 45 12.40 3.25 -13.66
CA LYS A 45 11.11 3.02 -12.98
C LYS A 45 10.58 4.31 -12.38
N LYS A 46 11.42 5.04 -11.65
CA LYS A 46 11.04 6.33 -11.06
C LYS A 46 10.66 7.34 -12.15
N GLY A 47 11.40 7.40 -13.24
CA GLY A 47 11.07 8.21 -14.42
C GLY A 47 9.74 7.82 -15.05
N LYS A 48 9.43 6.53 -15.16
CA LYS A 48 8.15 6.02 -15.66
C LYS A 48 7.00 6.50 -14.79
N ASP A 49 7.10 6.40 -13.47
CA ASP A 49 6.04 6.84 -12.55
C ASP A 49 5.76 8.35 -12.69
N LEU A 50 6.83 9.14 -12.81
CA LEU A 50 6.73 10.58 -13.07
C LEU A 50 6.08 10.87 -14.42
N TYR A 51 6.43 10.11 -15.47
CA TYR A 51 5.86 10.25 -16.80
C TYR A 51 4.36 9.94 -16.80
N LEU A 52 3.96 8.84 -16.16
CA LEU A 52 2.56 8.44 -16.03
C LEU A 52 1.71 9.51 -15.33
N THR A 53 2.31 10.21 -14.36
CA THR A 53 1.63 11.25 -13.59
C THR A 53 1.56 12.59 -14.33
N ASN A 54 2.64 13.01 -14.98
CA ASN A 54 2.80 14.39 -15.46
C ASN A 54 2.76 14.55 -16.99
N CYS A 55 3.09 13.50 -17.74
CA CYS A 55 3.38 13.62 -19.17
C CYS A 55 2.44 12.78 -20.05
N LYS A 56 2.01 11.62 -19.56
CA LYS A 56 1.22 10.62 -20.30
C LYS A 56 -0.09 11.19 -20.85
N SER A 57 -0.76 12.08 -20.13
CA SER A 57 -2.03 12.66 -20.60
C SER A 57 -1.87 13.32 -21.96
N CYS A 58 -0.77 14.04 -22.19
CA CYS A 58 -0.50 14.71 -23.46
C CYS A 58 0.27 13.82 -24.44
N HIS A 59 1.31 13.11 -24.00
CA HIS A 59 2.20 12.35 -24.88
C HIS A 59 1.76 10.90 -25.17
N GLY A 60 0.80 10.36 -24.41
CA GLY A 60 0.28 9.01 -24.60
C GLY A 60 1.14 7.90 -23.97
N ASP A 61 0.72 6.65 -24.19
CA ASP A 61 1.53 5.46 -23.94
C ASP A 61 2.61 5.31 -25.01
N ALA A 62 3.81 4.93 -24.59
CA ALA A 62 4.94 4.69 -25.48
C ALA A 62 4.59 3.76 -26.66
N GLY A 63 4.89 4.21 -27.88
CA GLY A 63 4.70 3.47 -29.12
C GLY A 63 3.25 3.41 -29.61
N LYS A 64 2.29 4.05 -28.91
CA LYS A 64 0.87 3.99 -29.26
C LYS A 64 0.36 5.24 -29.96
N ASN A 65 1.09 6.36 -29.94
CA ASN A 65 0.66 7.63 -30.50
C ASN A 65 -0.77 8.05 -30.06
N ASN A 66 -1.15 7.73 -28.82
CA ASN A 66 -2.49 7.95 -28.27
C ASN A 66 -2.56 9.13 -27.28
N GLY A 67 -1.69 10.13 -27.48
CA GLY A 67 -1.70 11.37 -26.71
C GLY A 67 -2.89 12.28 -27.03
N LEU A 68 -3.02 13.37 -26.27
CA LEU A 68 -4.04 14.39 -26.52
C LEU A 68 -3.85 15.00 -27.94
N PRO A 69 -4.92 15.17 -28.73
CA PRO A 69 -4.85 15.70 -30.09
C PRO A 69 -4.66 17.23 -30.09
N LEU A 70 -3.48 17.68 -29.65
CA LEU A 70 -3.07 19.09 -29.67
C LEU A 70 -2.56 19.50 -31.06
N VAL A 71 -2.44 20.81 -31.31
CA VAL A 71 -1.91 21.36 -32.56
C VAL A 71 -0.74 22.31 -32.26
N PRO A 72 0.51 21.98 -32.64
CA PRO A 72 0.94 20.69 -33.19
C PRO A 72 0.83 19.55 -32.14
N PRO A 73 0.67 18.29 -32.57
CA PRO A 73 0.59 17.17 -31.64
C PRO A 73 1.93 16.94 -30.94
N PRO A 74 1.93 16.59 -29.65
CA PRO A 74 3.15 16.18 -28.96
C PRO A 74 3.66 14.88 -29.60
N PRO A 75 4.98 14.75 -29.82
CA PRO A 75 5.55 13.51 -30.34
C PRO A 75 5.44 12.39 -29.31
N ASP A 76 5.20 11.16 -29.79
CA ASP A 76 5.31 9.95 -28.99
C ASP A 76 6.73 9.81 -28.44
N VAL A 77 6.86 9.33 -27.21
CA VAL A 77 8.16 9.19 -26.55
C VAL A 77 9.12 8.26 -27.29
N THR A 78 8.61 7.30 -28.05
CA THR A 78 9.39 6.35 -28.86
C THR A 78 9.69 6.84 -30.27
N SER A 79 9.10 7.95 -30.69
CA SER A 79 9.28 8.46 -32.05
C SER A 79 10.73 8.88 -32.32
N ASP A 80 11.17 8.74 -33.57
CA ASP A 80 12.51 9.16 -34.01
C ASP A 80 12.78 10.64 -33.68
N ILE A 81 11.77 11.50 -33.80
CA ILE A 81 11.88 12.93 -33.47
C ILE A 81 12.17 13.13 -31.99
N MET A 82 11.55 12.35 -31.10
CA MET A 82 11.84 12.40 -29.66
C MET A 82 13.23 11.84 -29.37
N GLN A 83 13.55 10.67 -29.93
CA GLN A 83 14.81 9.96 -29.68
C GLN A 83 16.03 10.66 -30.29
N ALA A 84 15.85 11.52 -31.31
CA ALA A 84 16.93 12.31 -31.90
C ALA A 84 17.44 13.46 -31.00
N ASN A 85 16.65 13.92 -30.03
CA ASN A 85 17.10 14.95 -29.08
C ASN A 85 18.29 14.43 -28.26
N THR A 86 19.16 15.29 -27.74
CA THR A 86 20.16 14.92 -26.72
C THR A 86 19.52 14.82 -25.32
N GLU A 87 20.25 14.24 -24.35
CA GLU A 87 19.76 14.20 -22.95
C GLU A 87 19.53 15.61 -22.39
N GLY A 88 20.48 16.52 -22.61
CA GLY A 88 20.36 17.92 -22.24
C GLY A 88 19.21 18.65 -22.95
N GLU A 89 18.93 18.34 -24.22
CA GLU A 89 17.77 18.89 -24.92
C GLU A 89 16.46 18.43 -24.28
N LEU A 90 16.32 17.14 -23.96
CA LEU A 90 15.13 16.63 -23.27
C LEU A 90 14.97 17.29 -21.89
N PHE A 91 16.05 17.37 -21.11
CA PHE A 91 16.03 18.01 -19.81
C PHE A 91 15.63 19.49 -19.89
N TYR A 92 16.18 20.23 -20.85
CA TYR A 92 15.86 21.64 -21.07
C TYR A 92 14.39 21.83 -21.45
N LYS A 93 13.86 21.00 -22.35
CA LYS A 93 12.45 21.03 -22.78
C LYS A 93 11.49 20.75 -21.63
N ILE A 94 11.79 19.75 -20.80
CA ILE A 94 11.00 19.42 -19.60
C ILE A 94 11.06 20.58 -18.60
N THR A 95 12.24 21.15 -18.39
CA THR A 95 12.45 22.21 -17.39
C THR A 95 11.70 23.49 -17.75
N ASN A 96 11.81 23.94 -18.99
CA ASN A 96 11.32 25.26 -19.41
C ASN A 96 9.92 25.23 -20.06
N GLY A 97 9.49 24.08 -20.59
CA GLY A 97 8.27 24.00 -21.38
C GLY A 97 8.32 24.89 -22.64
N ARG A 98 7.26 24.83 -23.46
CA ARG A 98 7.06 25.73 -24.60
C ARG A 98 5.66 25.62 -25.16
N GLY A 99 5.04 26.76 -25.45
CA GLY A 99 3.72 26.80 -26.10
C GLY A 99 2.68 26.06 -25.27
N GLY A 100 2.15 24.95 -25.81
CA GLY A 100 1.20 24.08 -25.10
C GLY A 100 1.82 23.14 -24.06
N MET A 101 3.15 23.00 -24.01
CA MET A 101 3.85 22.18 -23.01
C MET A 101 4.17 23.02 -21.77
N PRO A 102 3.66 22.67 -20.57
CA PRO A 102 3.97 23.36 -19.33
C PRO A 102 5.46 23.28 -18.96
N GLN A 103 5.91 24.22 -18.13
CA GLN A 103 7.22 24.15 -17.50
C GLN A 103 7.16 23.26 -16.24
N PHE A 104 8.16 22.41 -16.04
CA PHE A 104 8.25 21.53 -14.86
C PHE A 104 9.43 21.87 -13.93
N GLY A 105 10.20 22.90 -14.26
CA GLY A 105 11.37 23.33 -13.49
C GLY A 105 11.10 23.62 -12.02
N SER A 106 9.89 24.11 -11.70
CA SER A 106 9.46 24.46 -10.34
C SER A 106 8.63 23.38 -9.64
N THR A 107 8.18 22.35 -10.35
CA THR A 107 7.24 21.34 -9.81
C THR A 107 7.86 19.95 -9.67
N ILE A 108 8.87 19.63 -10.48
CA ILE A 108 9.60 18.37 -10.45
C ILE A 108 11.05 18.68 -10.09
N SER A 109 11.64 17.94 -9.16
CA SER A 109 13.04 18.14 -8.76
C SER A 109 14.01 17.91 -9.93
N GLU A 110 15.20 18.48 -9.89
CA GLU A 110 16.19 18.31 -10.96
C GLU A 110 16.54 16.83 -11.21
N ASP A 111 16.82 16.07 -10.14
CA ASP A 111 17.11 14.63 -10.23
C ASP A 111 15.93 13.85 -10.86
N ASP A 112 14.70 14.22 -10.51
CA ASP A 112 13.51 13.57 -11.06
C ASP A 112 13.26 13.93 -12.52
N ARG A 113 13.61 15.16 -12.95
CA ARG A 113 13.61 15.52 -14.39
C ARG A 113 14.67 14.72 -15.15
N TRP A 114 15.83 14.48 -14.55
CA TRP A 114 16.85 13.60 -15.14
C TRP A 114 16.41 12.13 -15.19
N ARG A 115 15.68 11.64 -14.19
CA ARG A 115 15.06 10.30 -14.23
C ARG A 115 13.98 10.18 -15.31
N LEU A 116 13.19 11.23 -15.55
CA LEU A 116 12.28 11.31 -16.69
C LEU A 116 13.03 11.14 -18.02
N VAL A 117 14.20 11.77 -18.17
CA VAL A 117 15.06 11.59 -19.35
C VAL A 117 15.49 10.12 -19.49
N ASN A 118 15.92 9.47 -18.41
CA ASN A 118 16.25 8.03 -18.43
C ASN A 118 15.08 7.17 -18.92
N TYR A 119 13.86 7.46 -18.47
CA TYR A 119 12.67 6.76 -18.96
C TYR A 119 12.42 7.00 -20.46
N ILE A 120 12.50 8.25 -20.92
CA ILE A 120 12.34 8.58 -22.35
C ILE A 120 13.39 7.88 -23.20
N ARG A 121 14.62 7.73 -22.70
CA ARG A 121 15.72 7.01 -23.39
C ARG A 121 15.62 5.51 -23.39
N ASN A 122 14.70 4.95 -22.61
CA ASN A 122 14.63 3.52 -22.40
C ASN A 122 14.04 2.73 -23.57
N TYR A 123 14.00 3.24 -24.80
CA TYR A 123 13.32 2.59 -25.92
C TYR A 123 14.27 2.29 -27.08
N ASN A 124 14.15 1.10 -27.66
CA ASN A 124 14.88 0.71 -28.87
C ASN A 124 14.14 1.14 -30.15
N PRO A 125 14.75 1.03 -31.35
CA PRO A 125 14.08 1.36 -32.62
C PRO A 125 12.85 0.51 -32.96
N ALA A 126 12.61 -0.60 -32.25
CA ALA A 126 11.40 -1.40 -32.35
C ALA A 126 10.30 -0.94 -31.36
N ASN A 127 10.49 0.21 -30.69
CA ASN A 127 9.63 0.78 -29.65
C ASN A 127 9.49 -0.10 -28.39
N GLU A 128 10.42 -1.02 -28.17
CA GLU A 128 10.44 -1.86 -26.98
C GLU A 128 11.34 -1.26 -25.90
N PRO A 129 10.95 -1.34 -24.62
CA PRO A 129 11.78 -0.85 -23.54
C PRO A 129 13.07 -1.69 -23.40
N VAL A 130 14.22 -1.05 -23.24
CA VAL A 130 15.56 -1.68 -23.15
C VAL A 130 15.79 -2.26 -21.75
N LEU A 131 15.60 -1.44 -20.71
CA LEU A 131 15.59 -1.85 -19.32
C LEU A 131 14.14 -2.11 -18.91
N VAL A 132 13.80 -3.39 -18.76
CA VAL A 132 12.48 -3.84 -18.30
C VAL A 132 12.66 -4.55 -16.98
N GLU A 133 11.76 -4.29 -16.02
CA GLU A 133 11.65 -5.16 -14.85
C GLU A 133 11.28 -6.55 -15.36
N ALA A 134 12.06 -7.57 -14.97
CA ALA A 134 11.73 -8.93 -15.30
C ALA A 134 10.29 -9.22 -14.83
N PRO A 135 9.44 -9.87 -15.66
CA PRO A 135 8.10 -10.21 -15.23
C PRO A 135 8.18 -11.04 -13.93
N PRO A 136 7.26 -10.80 -12.98
CA PRO A 136 7.37 -11.46 -11.69
C PRO A 136 7.25 -12.97 -11.87
N GLN A 137 8.22 -13.70 -11.33
CA GLN A 137 8.27 -15.14 -11.46
C GLN A 137 7.33 -15.77 -10.44
N LYS A 138 6.58 -16.79 -10.85
CA LYS A 138 5.77 -17.56 -9.90
C LYS A 138 6.70 -18.31 -8.97
N ALA A 139 6.46 -18.22 -7.67
CA ALA A 139 7.23 -18.93 -6.68
C ALA A 139 6.30 -19.64 -5.70
N LYS A 140 6.82 -20.73 -5.14
CA LYS A 140 6.19 -21.51 -4.09
C LYS A 140 6.94 -21.24 -2.80
N LEU A 141 6.18 -20.90 -1.76
CA LEU A 141 6.70 -20.62 -0.44
C LEU A 141 6.17 -21.67 0.52
N LEU A 142 7.05 -22.24 1.34
CA LEU A 142 6.72 -23.10 2.46
C LEU A 142 7.34 -22.48 3.70
N ALA A 143 6.60 -22.45 4.80
CA ALA A 143 7.11 -21.96 6.07
C ALA A 143 6.64 -22.87 7.21
N SER A 144 7.46 -22.95 8.25
CA SER A 144 7.16 -23.65 9.50
C SER A 144 7.67 -22.82 10.68
N VAL A 145 6.99 -22.91 11.81
CA VAL A 145 7.44 -22.26 13.04
C VAL A 145 7.88 -23.32 14.03
N ASN A 146 9.12 -23.20 14.51
CA ASN A 146 9.61 -23.93 15.67
C ASN A 146 9.24 -23.13 16.93
N GLU A 147 8.22 -23.59 17.65
CA GLU A 147 7.72 -22.91 18.86
C GLU A 147 8.72 -22.92 20.02
N THR A 148 9.53 -23.98 20.13
CA THR A 148 10.52 -24.14 21.21
C THR A 148 11.66 -23.15 21.05
N GLU A 149 12.18 -23.01 19.83
CA GLU A 149 13.28 -22.09 19.53
C GLU A 149 12.81 -20.68 19.15
N LYS A 150 11.49 -20.49 18.97
CA LYS A 150 10.87 -19.26 18.46
C LYS A 150 11.47 -18.81 17.12
N LYS A 151 11.65 -19.77 16.21
CA LYS A 151 12.21 -19.52 14.87
C LYS A 151 11.19 -19.81 13.79
N VAL A 152 11.22 -19.03 12.72
CA VAL A 152 10.51 -19.31 11.47
C VAL A 152 11.53 -19.87 10.49
N GLU A 153 11.27 -21.06 10.00
CA GLU A 153 12.00 -21.70 8.91
C GLU A 153 11.19 -21.52 7.63
N VAL A 154 11.84 -21.00 6.59
CA VAL A 154 11.21 -20.71 5.31
C VAL A 154 11.98 -21.44 4.21
N PHE A 155 11.24 -22.00 3.26
CA PHE A 155 11.74 -22.63 2.05
C PHE A 155 11.07 -21.99 0.83
N ALA A 156 11.85 -21.44 -0.09
CA ALA A 156 11.35 -20.79 -1.29
C ALA A 156 11.86 -21.48 -2.56
N GLU A 157 10.95 -21.73 -3.49
CA GLU A 157 11.23 -22.31 -4.80
C GLU A 157 10.60 -21.43 -5.88
N VAL A 158 11.26 -21.27 -7.02
CA VAL A 158 10.76 -20.51 -8.16
C VAL A 158 10.42 -21.44 -9.32
N GLU A 159 9.33 -21.16 -10.02
CA GLU A 159 8.94 -21.92 -11.21
C GLU A 159 9.84 -21.52 -12.38
N GLY A 160 10.69 -22.45 -12.83
CA GLY A 160 11.50 -22.28 -14.02
C GLY A 160 10.68 -22.39 -15.31
N ASN A 161 11.25 -21.95 -16.43
CA ASN A 161 10.59 -21.96 -17.75
C ASN A 161 10.09 -23.34 -18.21
N ASP A 162 10.64 -24.42 -17.64
CA ASP A 162 10.27 -25.82 -17.92
C ASP A 162 9.12 -26.33 -17.01
N GLY A 163 8.51 -25.48 -16.18
CA GLY A 163 7.50 -25.85 -15.18
C GLY A 163 8.07 -26.61 -13.98
N LYS A 164 9.40 -26.70 -13.85
CA LYS A 164 10.08 -27.31 -12.71
C LYS A 164 10.42 -26.24 -11.66
N PHE A 165 10.18 -26.57 -10.40
CA PHE A 165 10.55 -25.73 -9.28
C PHE A 165 12.05 -25.82 -9.02
N LEU A 166 12.72 -24.67 -9.03
CA LEU A 166 14.15 -24.50 -8.73
C LEU A 166 14.29 -23.79 -7.39
N VAL A 167 15.37 -24.10 -6.66
CA VAL A 167 15.65 -23.41 -5.39
C VAL A 167 15.86 -21.93 -5.61
N LEU A 168 15.23 -21.09 -4.78
CA LEU A 168 15.31 -19.64 -4.92
C LEU A 168 16.29 -19.05 -3.89
N ALA A 169 17.53 -18.81 -4.32
CA ALA A 169 18.59 -18.25 -3.48
C ALA A 169 18.61 -16.71 -3.50
N ASN A 170 19.08 -16.09 -2.40
CA ASN A 170 19.18 -14.65 -2.20
C ASN A 170 17.86 -13.88 -2.41
N ALA A 171 16.72 -14.53 -2.24
CA ALA A 171 15.43 -13.86 -2.28
C ALA A 171 15.08 -13.29 -0.92
N SER A 172 14.51 -12.08 -0.93
CA SER A 172 14.05 -11.45 0.29
C SER A 172 12.73 -12.05 0.74
N VAL A 173 12.65 -12.43 2.01
CA VAL A 173 11.47 -12.97 2.67
C VAL A 173 11.07 -12.01 3.78
N SER A 174 9.86 -11.46 3.69
CA SER A 174 9.27 -10.64 4.75
C SER A 174 8.45 -11.50 5.69
N ILE A 175 8.66 -11.31 6.99
CA ILE A 175 7.97 -12.01 8.07
C ILE A 175 7.19 -10.98 8.87
N SER A 176 5.89 -11.21 8.98
CA SER A 176 4.94 -10.29 9.61
C SER A 176 4.03 -11.01 10.62
N ALA A 177 3.51 -10.29 11.61
CA ALA A 177 2.44 -10.76 12.48
C ALA A 177 1.10 -10.22 11.96
N LYS A 178 0.13 -11.09 11.71
CA LYS A 178 -1.24 -10.67 11.38
C LYS A 178 -1.89 -10.04 12.61
N LYS A 179 -2.33 -8.79 12.46
CA LYS A 179 -3.07 -8.01 13.47
C LYS A 179 -4.44 -7.64 12.91
N ALA A 180 -5.30 -7.07 13.75
CA ALA A 180 -6.66 -6.69 13.36
C ALA A 180 -6.71 -5.66 12.21
N PHE A 181 -5.68 -4.81 12.09
CA PHE A 181 -5.61 -3.72 11.10
C PHE A 181 -4.56 -3.95 10.01
N GLY A 182 -4.18 -5.20 9.75
CA GLY A 182 -3.19 -5.57 8.73
C GLY A 182 -2.01 -6.35 9.29
N ASN A 183 -0.92 -6.39 8.53
CA ASN A 183 0.26 -7.17 8.85
C ASN A 183 1.33 -6.26 9.47
N LEU A 184 1.73 -6.55 10.71
CA LEU A 184 2.81 -5.86 11.41
C LEU A 184 4.15 -6.49 10.96
N PRO A 185 5.03 -5.76 10.26
CA PRO A 185 6.33 -6.29 9.88
C PRO A 185 7.15 -6.60 11.14
N ILE A 186 7.64 -7.84 11.25
CA ILE A 186 8.51 -8.29 12.33
C ILE A 186 9.97 -8.19 11.88
N GLY A 187 10.26 -8.65 10.66
CA GLY A 187 11.59 -8.60 10.07
C GLY A 187 11.65 -9.12 8.65
N GLU A 188 12.85 -9.06 8.08
CA GLU A 188 13.15 -9.50 6.72
C GLU A 188 14.44 -10.33 6.72
N VAL A 189 14.47 -11.40 5.94
CA VAL A 189 15.61 -12.33 5.85
C VAL A 189 15.83 -12.76 4.40
N LEU A 190 17.09 -12.97 4.03
CA LEU A 190 17.46 -13.46 2.70
C LEU A 190 17.58 -14.99 2.71
N THR A 191 17.12 -15.64 1.64
CA THR A 191 17.32 -17.08 1.45
C THR A 191 18.78 -17.41 1.11
N ASN A 192 19.26 -18.54 1.62
CA ASN A 192 20.59 -19.06 1.36
C ASN A 192 20.67 -19.77 -0.02
N ALA A 193 21.82 -20.36 -0.34
CA ALA A 193 22.03 -21.06 -1.61
C ALA A 193 21.08 -22.25 -1.84
N GLU A 194 20.50 -22.84 -0.78
CA GLU A 194 19.50 -23.91 -0.87
C GLU A 194 18.06 -23.39 -0.86
N GLY A 195 17.83 -22.07 -0.90
CA GLY A 195 16.49 -21.48 -0.83
C GLY A 195 15.88 -21.46 0.56
N ARG A 196 16.69 -21.65 1.62
CA ARG A 196 16.26 -21.66 3.02
C ARG A 196 16.52 -20.32 3.70
N ALA A 197 15.61 -19.89 4.54
CA ALA A 197 15.84 -18.78 5.46
C ALA A 197 15.38 -19.12 6.87
N GLU A 198 16.13 -18.67 7.86
CA GLU A 198 15.77 -18.79 9.27
C GLU A 198 15.68 -17.41 9.89
N TYR A 199 14.61 -17.17 10.64
CA TYR A 199 14.41 -15.92 11.36
C TYR A 199 14.00 -16.17 12.81
N ALA A 200 14.75 -15.57 13.73
CA ALA A 200 14.43 -15.61 15.15
C ALA A 200 13.39 -14.55 15.49
N ILE A 201 12.24 -14.97 15.99
CA ILE A 201 11.15 -14.08 16.37
C ILE A 201 11.57 -13.29 17.63
N PRO A 202 11.42 -11.96 17.63
CA PRO A 202 11.84 -11.13 18.74
C PRO A 202 10.98 -11.40 19.98
N LYS A 203 11.63 -11.40 21.16
CA LYS A 203 11.03 -11.87 22.43
C LYS A 203 9.93 -10.95 22.99
N ASP A 204 9.90 -9.72 22.52
CA ASP A 204 8.97 -8.64 22.88
C ASP A 204 7.67 -8.68 22.04
N LEU A 205 7.56 -9.59 21.06
CA LEU A 205 6.36 -9.72 20.25
C LEU A 205 5.15 -10.08 21.11
N ILE A 206 4.15 -9.21 21.13
CA ILE A 206 2.92 -9.40 21.90
C ILE A 206 1.92 -10.20 21.06
N GLY A 207 1.46 -11.33 21.61
CA GLY A 207 0.43 -12.19 21.02
C GLY A 207 -0.98 -11.86 21.51
N ASP A 208 -1.87 -12.83 21.41
CA ASP A 208 -3.19 -12.79 22.05
C ASP A 208 -3.10 -13.04 23.57
N GLU A 209 -4.23 -13.31 24.24
CA GLU A 209 -4.26 -13.60 25.68
C GLU A 209 -3.45 -14.85 26.07
N GLN A 210 -3.22 -15.77 25.13
CA GLN A 210 -2.48 -17.00 25.31
C GLN A 210 -1.04 -16.91 24.77
N GLY A 211 -0.67 -15.78 24.17
CA GLY A 211 0.63 -15.55 23.52
C GLY A 211 0.72 -16.11 22.09
N LEU A 212 -0.40 -16.49 21.48
CA LEU A 212 -0.45 -16.97 20.11
C LEU A 212 -0.34 -15.80 19.14
N VAL A 213 0.37 -16.02 18.03
CA VAL A 213 0.55 -15.05 16.95
C VAL A 213 0.32 -15.76 15.63
N ASN A 214 -0.49 -15.14 14.76
CA ASN A 214 -0.61 -15.57 13.37
C ASN A 214 0.55 -14.97 12.59
N VAL A 215 1.50 -15.80 12.17
CA VAL A 215 2.70 -15.36 11.43
C VAL A 215 2.41 -15.45 9.94
N VAL A 216 2.70 -14.38 9.21
CA VAL A 216 2.53 -14.27 7.76
C VAL A 216 3.91 -14.17 7.14
N VAL A 217 4.21 -15.07 6.21
CA VAL A 217 5.47 -15.09 5.47
C VAL A 217 5.16 -14.80 4.00
N SER A 218 5.88 -13.84 3.41
CA SER A 218 5.72 -13.44 2.01
C SER A 218 7.07 -13.19 1.35
N LEU A 219 7.19 -13.48 0.06
CA LEU A 219 8.38 -13.11 -0.72
C LEU A 219 8.37 -11.63 -1.11
N GLY A 220 9.57 -11.09 -1.32
CA GLY A 220 9.81 -9.71 -1.72
C GLY A 220 9.42 -9.41 -3.16
N GLU A 221 9.73 -8.19 -3.61
CA GLU A 221 9.40 -7.72 -4.95
C GLU A 221 10.00 -8.62 -6.05
N GLY A 222 9.24 -8.86 -7.11
CA GLY A 222 9.65 -9.69 -8.25
C GLY A 222 9.15 -11.14 -8.25
N PHE A 223 8.43 -11.57 -7.20
CA PHE A 223 7.83 -12.90 -7.14
C PHE A 223 6.31 -12.81 -6.91
N VAL A 224 5.56 -13.70 -7.58
CA VAL A 224 4.13 -13.90 -7.31
C VAL A 224 3.95 -15.18 -6.51
N THR A 225 3.58 -15.05 -5.24
CA THR A 225 3.35 -16.17 -4.32
C THR A 225 2.14 -15.92 -3.44
N ASP A 226 1.37 -16.96 -3.14
CA ASP A 226 0.39 -16.89 -2.06
C ASP A 226 1.13 -16.82 -0.71
N PRO A 227 0.79 -15.86 0.17
CA PRO A 227 1.44 -15.74 1.47
C PRO A 227 1.14 -16.97 2.34
N VAL A 228 2.16 -17.48 3.02
CA VAL A 228 1.99 -18.59 3.97
C VAL A 228 1.57 -18.00 5.31
N ILE A 229 0.39 -18.37 5.79
CA ILE A 229 -0.12 -17.97 7.09
C ILE A 229 0.01 -19.16 8.04
N LEU A 230 0.81 -18.98 9.08
CA LEU A 230 0.99 -19.94 10.16
C LEU A 230 0.11 -19.48 11.33
N ASP A 231 -1.04 -20.12 11.46
CA ASP A 231 -2.04 -19.77 12.46
C ASP A 231 -1.62 -20.25 13.86
N ALA A 232 -1.92 -19.42 14.86
CA ALA A 232 -1.81 -19.75 16.27
C ALA A 232 -0.41 -20.23 16.73
N ALA A 233 0.67 -19.66 16.21
CA ALA A 233 2.02 -19.99 16.67
C ALA A 233 2.28 -19.46 18.09
N LYS A 234 2.68 -20.32 19.03
CA LYS A 234 2.94 -19.94 20.43
C LYS A 234 4.30 -19.28 20.65
N VAL A 235 4.51 -18.14 20.00
CA VAL A 235 5.81 -17.45 19.97
C VAL A 235 5.80 -16.12 20.73
N GLY A 236 4.62 -15.50 20.87
CA GLY A 236 4.45 -14.20 21.50
C GLY A 236 4.29 -14.26 23.02
N GLN A 237 4.43 -13.09 23.67
CA GLN A 237 4.05 -12.90 25.06
C GLN A 237 2.54 -12.72 25.17
N PRO A 238 1.89 -13.29 26.20
CA PRO A 238 0.47 -13.09 26.41
C PRO A 238 0.19 -11.60 26.65
N LYS A 239 -0.77 -11.05 25.91
CA LYS A 239 -1.19 -9.67 26.09
C LYS A 239 -1.75 -9.50 27.49
N GLN A 240 -1.09 -8.67 28.30
CA GLN A 240 -1.64 -8.27 29.59
C GLN A 240 -2.85 -7.37 29.33
N VAL A 241 -4.05 -7.94 29.44
CA VAL A 241 -5.29 -7.15 29.39
C VAL A 241 -5.46 -6.53 30.78
N PRO A 242 -5.37 -5.20 30.93
CA PRO A 242 -5.68 -4.59 32.20
C PRO A 242 -7.14 -4.91 32.51
N LYS A 243 -7.41 -5.43 33.71
CA LYS A 243 -8.79 -5.59 34.19
C LYS A 243 -9.42 -4.20 34.23
N LEU A 244 -10.25 -3.89 33.24
CA LEU A 244 -10.91 -2.58 33.12
C LEU A 244 -11.85 -2.32 34.29
N ILE A 245 -12.38 -3.38 34.90
CA ILE A 245 -13.19 -3.31 36.11
C ILE A 245 -12.26 -3.56 37.31
N LYS A 246 -11.92 -2.48 38.01
CA LYS A 246 -11.27 -2.57 39.32
C LYS A 246 -12.28 -3.09 40.35
N LYS A 247 -11.81 -3.84 41.34
CA LYS A 247 -12.63 -4.43 42.40
C LYS A 247 -13.39 -3.38 43.23
N GLU A 248 -12.93 -2.13 43.19
CA GLU A 248 -13.46 -1.00 43.97
C GLU A 248 -14.59 -0.21 43.25
N VAL A 249 -14.99 -0.58 42.03
CA VAL A 249 -15.98 0.20 41.25
C VAL A 249 -17.40 -0.17 41.66
N LEU A 250 -18.09 0.76 42.32
CA LEU A 250 -19.47 0.64 42.83
C LEU A 250 -20.53 0.25 41.79
N TRP A 251 -20.27 0.48 40.50
CA TRP A 251 -21.21 0.27 39.39
C TRP A 251 -20.86 -0.96 38.52
N SER A 252 -19.98 -1.83 39.02
CA SER A 252 -19.65 -3.12 38.39
C SER A 252 -20.82 -4.09 38.47
N THR A 253 -21.18 -4.71 37.35
CA THR A 253 -22.48 -5.38 37.16
C THR A 253 -22.64 -6.75 37.80
N ASN A 254 -21.64 -7.41 38.43
CA ASN A 254 -21.97 -8.67 39.13
C ASN A 254 -20.99 -9.30 40.12
N GLU A 255 -19.80 -8.76 40.40
CA GLU A 255 -18.82 -9.54 41.19
C GLU A 255 -18.55 -9.03 42.61
N ASN A 256 -19.00 -7.82 42.98
CA ASN A 256 -18.77 -7.28 44.33
C ASN A 256 -19.98 -6.50 44.87
N VAL A 257 -21.18 -7.09 44.84
CA VAL A 257 -22.25 -6.56 45.71
C VAL A 257 -21.76 -6.68 47.15
N GLN A 258 -21.59 -5.55 47.84
CA GLN A 258 -21.14 -5.55 49.22
C GLN A 258 -22.15 -6.37 50.06
N THR A 259 -21.68 -7.44 50.69
CA THR A 259 -22.54 -8.40 51.39
C THR A 259 -23.41 -7.74 52.45
N TRP A 260 -22.92 -6.70 53.14
CA TRP A 260 -23.71 -5.94 54.11
C TRP A 260 -24.89 -5.20 53.47
N LEU A 261 -24.73 -4.71 52.24
CA LEU A 261 -25.74 -3.95 51.51
C LEU A 261 -26.81 -4.88 50.93
N LEU A 262 -26.41 -6.08 50.51
CA LEU A 262 -27.34 -7.16 50.17
C LEU A 262 -28.15 -7.61 51.41
N LEU A 263 -27.47 -7.83 52.54
CA LEU A 263 -28.12 -8.24 53.78
C LEU A 263 -29.07 -7.16 54.33
N SER A 264 -28.71 -5.88 54.23
CA SER A 264 -29.58 -4.78 54.66
C SER A 264 -30.83 -4.67 53.77
N TYR A 265 -30.67 -4.80 52.45
CA TYR A 265 -31.80 -4.84 51.52
C TYR A 265 -32.72 -6.03 51.78
N LEU A 266 -32.18 -7.24 51.89
CA LEU A 266 -32.95 -8.44 52.20
C LEU A 266 -33.64 -8.35 53.56
N GLY A 267 -32.99 -7.74 54.55
CA GLY A 267 -33.57 -7.47 55.87
C GLY A 267 -34.75 -6.50 55.80
N ALA A 268 -34.63 -5.40 55.06
CA ALA A 268 -35.70 -4.43 54.87
C ALA A 268 -36.90 -5.05 54.15
N VAL A 269 -36.65 -5.79 53.07
CA VAL A 269 -37.69 -6.50 52.31
C VAL A 269 -38.36 -7.57 53.18
N GLY A 270 -37.58 -8.37 53.91
CA GLY A 270 -38.10 -9.39 54.82
C GLY A 270 -38.95 -8.79 55.95
N GLY A 271 -38.52 -7.67 56.52
CA GLY A 271 -39.29 -6.95 57.54
C GLY A 271 -40.64 -6.46 57.02
N ALA A 272 -40.69 -5.91 55.81
CA ALA A 272 -41.94 -5.50 55.17
C ALA A 272 -42.89 -6.68 54.96
N TRP A 273 -42.38 -7.82 54.49
CA TRP A 273 -43.17 -9.04 54.32
C TRP A 273 -43.68 -9.61 55.64
N LEU A 274 -42.88 -9.60 56.70
CA LEU A 274 -43.31 -10.02 58.03
C LEU A 274 -44.41 -9.13 58.60
N ALA A 275 -44.32 -7.82 58.39
CA ALA A 275 -45.37 -6.88 58.79
C ALA A 275 -46.69 -7.17 58.06
N ILE A 276 -46.63 -7.37 56.74
CA ILE A 276 -47.81 -7.76 55.94
C ILE A 276 -48.40 -9.08 56.45
N ALA A 277 -47.56 -10.10 56.66
CA ALA A 277 -48.00 -11.41 57.15
C ALA A 277 -48.65 -11.31 58.54
N TYR A 278 -48.11 -10.48 59.43
CA TYR A 278 -48.67 -10.24 60.75
C TYR A 278 -50.06 -9.58 60.68
N VAL A 279 -50.23 -8.57 59.84
CA VAL A 279 -51.55 -7.93 59.63
C VAL A 279 -52.56 -8.94 59.10
N VAL A 280 -52.20 -9.75 58.11
CA VAL A 280 -53.06 -10.81 57.56
C VAL A 280 -53.43 -11.84 58.63
N PHE A 281 -52.46 -12.25 59.46
CA PHE A 281 -52.70 -13.16 60.57
C PHE A 281 -53.69 -12.57 61.60
N GLN A 282 -53.56 -11.28 61.95
CA GLN A 282 -54.50 -10.62 62.86
C GLN A 282 -55.90 -10.53 62.26
N ILE A 283 -56.04 -10.21 60.97
CA ILE A 283 -57.33 -10.22 60.27
C ILE A 283 -57.96 -11.62 60.34
N PHE A 284 -57.18 -12.67 60.07
CA PHE A 284 -57.65 -14.05 60.14
C PHE A 284 -58.07 -14.46 61.55
N LYS A 285 -57.33 -14.01 62.57
CA LYS A 285 -57.67 -14.23 63.98
C LYS A 285 -58.99 -13.57 64.36
N ILE A 286 -59.21 -12.31 63.95
CA ILE A 286 -60.46 -11.58 64.17
C ILE A 286 -61.63 -12.30 63.48
N TRP A 287 -61.46 -12.68 62.20
CA TRP A 287 -62.46 -13.44 61.46
C TRP A 287 -62.86 -14.75 62.16
N ARG A 288 -61.88 -15.50 62.69
CA ARG A 288 -62.12 -16.75 63.40
C ARG A 288 -62.90 -16.57 64.71
N VAL A 289 -62.65 -15.49 65.44
CA VAL A 289 -63.39 -15.16 66.68
C VAL A 289 -64.81 -14.71 66.35
N GLY A 290 -65.00 -13.90 65.30
CA GLY A 290 -66.34 -13.47 64.86
C GLY A 290 -67.24 -14.65 64.49
N LYS A 291 -66.68 -15.68 63.83
CA LYS A 291 -67.41 -16.90 63.45
C LYS A 291 -67.83 -17.80 64.62
N GLN A 292 -67.33 -17.54 65.83
CA GLN A 292 -67.72 -18.29 67.05
C GLN A 292 -68.83 -17.60 67.85
N GLN A 293 -69.24 -16.39 67.46
CA GLN A 293 -70.29 -15.61 68.12
C GLN A 293 -71.62 -15.55 67.34
N GLU A 294 -71.68 -16.19 66.17
CA GLU A 294 -72.90 -16.54 65.43
C GLU A 294 -73.32 -17.98 65.75
#